data_AF-A0A4Q3KRD5-F1
#
_entry.id   AF-A0A4Q3KRD5-F1
#
_cell.length_a   1.000
_cell.length_b   1.000
_cell.length_c   1.000
_cell.angle_alpha   90.00
_cell.angle_beta   90.00
_cell.angle_gamma   90.00
#
_symmetry.space_group_name_H-M   'P 1'
#
loop_
_entity.id
_entity.type
_entity.pdbx_description
1 polymer ?
#
loop_
_entity_poly.entity_id
_entity_poly.type
_entity_poly.pdbx_seq_one_letter_code
_entity_poly.pdbx_strand_id
1 'polypeptide(L)' 'MIALDYDKLAATPVDTNPFTHIVVPEFVPPALLSDVVADLPDIQKGGSFPTGGLRLGTAAKAMVAELE' A
#
# COMPACT_ATOMS: atom_id res chain seq x y z
N MET A 1 3.82 10.31 7.87
CA MET A 1 4.06 8.93 8.36
C MET A 1 2.71 8.27 8.41
N ILE A 2 2.54 7.17 7.68
CA ILE A 2 1.31 6.38 7.66
C ILE A 2 1.43 5.29 8.73
N ALA A 3 0.36 5.02 9.49
CA ALA A 3 0.39 3.99 10.52
C ALA A 3 -0.13 2.67 9.93
N LEU A 4 0.79 1.72 9.71
CA LEU A 4 0.49 0.36 9.24
C LEU A 4 0.49 -0.63 10.42
N ASP A 5 -0.30 -1.69 10.32
CA ASP A 5 -0.45 -2.68 11.39
C ASP A 5 0.66 -3.75 11.34
N TYR A 6 1.89 -3.37 11.72
CA TYR A 6 3.05 -4.26 11.72
C TYR A 6 2.95 -5.40 12.73
N ASP A 7 2.24 -5.20 13.83
CA ASP A 7 1.99 -6.26 14.80
C ASP A 7 1.14 -7.37 14.17
N LYS A 8 0.09 -7.00 13.42
CA LYS A 8 -0.71 -7.95 12.65
C LYS A 8 0.10 -8.63 11.55
N LEU A 9 0.99 -7.91 10.87
CA LEU A 9 1.91 -8.52 9.91
C LEU A 9 2.79 -9.59 10.56
N ALA A 10 3.42 -9.28 11.70
CA ALA A 10 4.29 -10.21 12.42
C ALA A 10 3.54 -11.45 12.94
N ALA A 11 2.26 -11.29 13.30
CA ALA A 11 1.42 -12.38 13.79
C ALA A 11 0.78 -13.23 12.67
N THR A 12 0.76 -12.75 11.42
CA THR A 12 0.07 -13.44 10.33
C THR A 12 0.88 -14.65 9.85
N PRO A 13 0.29 -15.87 9.82
CA PRO A 13 0.98 -17.05 9.33
C PRO A 13 1.34 -16.93 7.84
N VAL A 14 2.49 -17.51 7.47
CA VAL A 14 2.90 -17.66 6.07
C VAL A 14 2.14 -18.83 5.45
N ASP A 15 1.49 -18.58 4.32
CA ASP A 15 0.92 -19.63 3.46
C ASP A 15 1.93 -20.01 2.37
N THR A 16 1.98 -21.28 2.01
CA THR A 16 2.92 -21.84 1.02
C THR A 16 2.24 -22.37 -0.23
N ASN A 17 0.91 -22.31 -0.31
CA ASN A 17 0.14 -22.76 -1.47
C ASN A 17 -0.52 -21.57 -2.18
N PRO A 18 -0.27 -21.34 -3.49
CA PRO A 18 0.60 -22.09 -4.41
C PRO A 18 2.09 -21.71 -4.34
N PHE A 19 2.45 -20.71 -3.54
CA PHE A 19 3.81 -20.27 -3.25
C PHE A 19 3.84 -19.55 -1.90
N THR A 20 5.04 -19.27 -1.37
CA THR A 20 5.22 -18.57 -0.10
C THR A 20 4.68 -17.14 -0.16
N HIS A 21 3.66 -16.83 0.64
CA HIS A 21 3.03 -15.52 0.71
C HIS A 21 2.37 -15.26 2.07
N ILE A 22 1.99 -14.01 2.31
CA ILE A 22 1.21 -13.59 3.48
C ILE A 22 0.07 -12.69 2.97
N VAL A 23 -1.14 -12.89 3.51
CA VAL A 23 -2.27 -11.98 3.28
C VAL A 23 -2.68 -11.41 4.63
N VAL A 24 -2.50 -10.11 4.82
CA VAL A 24 -2.87 -9.40 6.04
C VAL A 24 -4.10 -8.54 5.75
N PRO A 25 -5.32 -8.94 6.18
CA PRO A 25 -6.52 -8.14 5.96
C PRO A 25 -6.38 -6.78 6.62
N GLU A 26 -6.86 -5.71 5.99
CA GLU A 26 -6.89 -4.36 6.58
C GLU A 26 -5.53 -3.88 7.12
N PHE A 27 -4.42 -4.31 6.52
CA PHE A 27 -3.08 -3.89 6.92
C PHE A 27 -2.90 -2.37 6.89
N VAL A 28 -3.54 -1.73 5.90
CA VAL A 28 -3.78 -0.29 5.89
C VAL A 28 -5.15 -0.05 6.53
N PRO A 29 -5.23 0.68 7.66
CA PRO A 29 -6.50 1.01 8.28
C PRO A 29 -7.47 1.69 7.29
N PRO A 30 -8.77 1.35 7.27
CA PRO A 30 -9.70 1.85 6.25
C PRO A 30 -9.74 3.38 6.11
N ALA A 31 -9.65 4.11 7.23
CA ALA A 31 -9.63 5.57 7.23
C ALA A 31 -8.36 6.15 6.55
N LEU A 32 -7.22 5.47 6.67
CA LEU A 32 -5.98 5.89 6.01
C LEU A 32 -5.96 5.47 4.54
N LEU A 33 -6.57 4.32 4.22
CA LEU A 33 -6.67 3.83 2.85
C LEU A 33 -7.46 4.80 1.96
N SER A 34 -8.56 5.38 2.46
CA SER A 34 -9.32 6.38 1.71
C SER A 34 -8.49 7.61 1.37
N ASP A 35 -7.66 8.08 2.31
CA ASP A 35 -6.79 9.23 2.09
C ASP A 35 -5.67 8.91 1.08
N VAL A 36 -5.08 7.72 1.17
CA VAL A 36 -4.07 7.25 0.20
C VAL A 36 -4.66 7.19 -1.21
N VAL A 37 -5.86 6.63 -1.37
CA VAL A 37 -6.52 6.51 -2.68
C VAL A 37 -6.88 7.88 -3.26
N ALA A 38 -7.35 8.81 -2.42
CA ALA A 38 -7.65 10.19 -2.85
C ALA A 38 -6.41 10.96 -3.31
N ASP A 39 -5.22 10.60 -2.80
CA ASP A 39 -3.94 11.21 -3.14
C ASP A 39 -3.24 10.58 -4.36
N LEU A 40 -3.84 9.55 -4.96
CA LEU A 40 -3.37 8.98 -6.23
C LEU A 40 -3.75 9.89 -7.41
N PRO A 41 -2.89 9.99 -8.43
CA PRO A 41 -3.21 10.74 -9.63
C PRO A 41 -4.31 10.04 -10.42
N ASP A 42 -5.08 10.82 -11.16
CA ASP A 42 -6.09 10.29 -12.08
C ASP A 42 -5.41 9.65 -13.30
N ILE A 43 -5.30 8.31 -13.31
CA ILE A 43 -4.66 7.54 -14.38
C ILE A 43 -5.71 7.06 -15.39
N GLN A 44 -5.82 7.79 -16.49
CA GLN A 44 -6.83 7.55 -17.55
C GLN A 44 -6.35 6.60 -18.67
N LYS A 45 -5.10 6.17 -18.64
CA LYS A 45 -4.50 5.30 -19.68
C LYS A 45 -3.80 4.12 -19.03
N GLY A 46 -3.88 2.95 -19.69
CA GLY A 46 -3.08 1.79 -19.31
C GLY A 46 -1.58 2.02 -19.59
N GLY A 47 -0.73 1.29 -18.87
CA GLY A 47 0.72 1.35 -18.99
C GLY A 47 1.41 1.22 -17.64
N SER A 48 2.74 1.27 -17.64
CA SER A 48 3.56 1.27 -16.43
C SER A 48 3.87 2.71 -16.01
N PHE A 49 3.53 3.05 -14.77
CA PHE A 49 3.81 4.36 -14.17
C PHE A 49 4.74 4.19 -12.97
N PRO A 50 6.05 4.44 -13.11
CA PRO A 50 6.99 4.36 -11.99
C PRO A 50 6.59 5.31 -10.86
N THR A 51 6.67 4.87 -9.61
CA THR A 51 6.28 5.65 -8.42
C THR A 51 6.99 7.01 -8.37
N GLY A 52 8.30 7.05 -8.62
CA GLY A 52 9.10 8.28 -8.67
C GLY A 52 8.76 9.23 -9.83
N GLY A 53 8.01 8.77 -10.84
CA GLY A 53 7.55 9.60 -11.97
C GLY A 53 6.17 10.23 -11.75
N LEU A 54 5.48 9.89 -10.66
CA LEU A 54 4.12 10.34 -10.38
C LEU A 54 4.11 11.52 -9.40
N ARG A 55 3.18 12.45 -9.62
CA ARG A 55 2.85 13.47 -8.63
C ARG A 55 1.82 12.90 -7.66
N LEU A 56 2.32 12.45 -6.52
CA LEU A 56 1.52 11.87 -5.44
C LEU A 56 1.18 12.93 -4.39
N GLY A 57 -0.01 12.83 -3.79
CA GLY A 57 -0.37 13.55 -2.58
C GLY A 57 0.39 13.04 -1.34
N THR A 58 0.19 13.68 -0.20
CA THR A 58 0.99 13.42 1.03
C THR A 58 0.85 11.99 1.56
N ALA A 59 -0.38 11.47 1.64
CA ALA A 59 -0.67 10.13 2.14
C ALA A 59 -0.14 9.06 1.17
N ALA A 60 -0.36 9.24 -0.14
CA ALA A 60 0.16 8.34 -1.16
C ALA A 60 1.71 8.31 -1.18
N LYS A 61 2.38 9.46 -1.02
CA LYS A 61 3.84 9.52 -0.88
C LYS A 61 4.33 8.77 0.35
N ALA A 62 3.67 8.97 1.48
CA ALA A 62 4.02 8.26 2.71
C ALA A 62 3.87 6.74 2.54
N MET A 63 2.79 6.28 1.90
CA MET A 63 2.59 4.86 1.62
C MET A 63 3.67 4.28 0.69
N VAL A 64 4.01 4.98 -0.39
CA VAL A 64 5.09 4.53 -1.30
C VAL A 64 6.42 4.42 -0.55
N ALA A 65 6.74 5.39 0.30
CA ALA A 65 7.98 5.36 1.07
C ALA A 65 8.06 4.21 2.09
N GLU A 66 6.93 3.69 2.59
CA GLU A 66 6.93 2.50 3.47
C GLU A 66 7.07 1.17 2.71
N LEU A 67 6.87 1.17 1.39
CA LEU A 67 6.92 -0.03 0.54
C LEU A 67 8.25 -0.18 -0.23
N GLU A 68 9.06 0.88 -0.32
CA GLU A 68 10.37 0.92 -0.98
C GLU A 68 11.51 0.51 -0.03
#